data_AF-A0A318HU31-F1
#
_entry.id   AF-A0A318HU31-F1
#
_cell.length_a   1.000
_cell.length_b   1.000
_cell.length_c   1.000
_cell.angle_alpha   90.00
_cell.angle_beta   90.00
_cell.angle_gamma   90.00
#
_symmetry.space_group_name_H-M   'P 1'
#
loop_
_entity.id
_entity.type
_entity.pdbx_description
1 polymer ?
#
loop_
_entity_poly.entity_id
_entity_poly.type
_entity_poly.pdbx_seq_one_letter_code
_entity_poly.pdbx_strand_id
1 'polypeptide(L)'
;MVRKFIKQRNCVRVFHMIIFSFLLVSSCSPHKSYLLEYFEVTSTQLDSCLNLVLKKYFVKDTEQKILVLDFVHSYPGIRIVFSSQDRCRLRNKYIEYTNKRIIGYTIKHNRDIILLTNIDSIDRLKDISEKMIKPTGSIKNFSFLSRPKEIYYDNETSGWKNFESIYEPLLIEFQLKDGKIFGPFARK
;
A
#
# COMPACT_ATOMS: atom_id res chain seq x y z
N MET A 1 10.32 63.58 -3.66
CA MET A 1 9.41 62.47 -3.24
C MET A 1 9.27 61.33 -4.25
N VAL A 2 9.30 61.59 -5.57
CA VAL A 2 9.05 60.58 -6.62
C VAL A 2 10.08 59.43 -6.68
N ARG A 3 11.37 59.69 -6.42
CA ARG A 3 12.43 58.65 -6.46
C ARG A 3 12.30 57.55 -5.40
N LYS A 4 11.74 57.86 -4.21
CA LYS A 4 11.51 56.86 -3.14
C LYS A 4 10.41 55.87 -3.53
N PHE A 5 9.34 56.35 -4.19
CA PHE A 5 8.24 55.51 -4.66
C PHE A 5 8.65 54.54 -5.78
N ILE A 6 9.52 54.96 -6.71
CA ILE A 6 9.98 54.09 -7.81
C ILE A 6 10.88 52.95 -7.29
N LYS A 7 11.77 53.24 -6.33
CA LYS A 7 12.66 52.23 -5.72
C LYS A 7 11.87 51.17 -4.94
N GLN A 8 10.81 51.57 -4.26
CA GLN A 8 9.93 50.67 -3.51
C GLN A 8 9.09 49.79 -4.45
N ARG A 9 8.59 50.33 -5.57
CA ARG A 9 7.84 49.57 -6.59
C ARG A 9 8.68 48.49 -7.27
N ASN A 10 9.95 48.77 -7.54
CA ASN A 10 10.87 47.80 -8.15
C ASN A 10 11.32 46.72 -7.16
N CYS A 11 11.55 47.05 -5.88
CA CYS A 11 11.81 46.06 -4.84
C CYS A 11 10.65 45.07 -4.69
N VAL A 12 9.40 45.57 -4.66
CA VAL A 12 8.22 44.71 -4.53
C VAL A 12 8.05 43.80 -5.76
N ARG A 13 8.32 44.28 -6.97
CA ARG A 13 8.25 43.46 -8.20
C ARG A 13 9.32 42.37 -8.26
N VAL A 14 10.55 42.66 -7.83
CA VAL A 14 11.63 41.67 -7.73
C VAL A 14 11.31 40.64 -6.65
N PHE A 15 10.77 41.07 -5.51
CA PHE A 15 10.34 40.17 -4.43
C PHE A 15 9.21 39.22 -4.88
N HIS A 16 8.23 39.71 -5.64
CA HIS A 16 7.18 38.87 -6.23
C HIS A 16 7.73 37.88 -7.28
N MET A 17 8.69 38.29 -8.11
CA MET A 17 9.35 37.38 -9.06
C MET A 17 10.17 36.29 -8.36
N ILE A 18 10.85 36.61 -7.26
CA ILE A 18 11.61 35.64 -6.46
C ILE A 18 10.66 34.64 -5.79
N ILE A 19 9.54 35.10 -5.22
CA ILE A 19 8.52 34.21 -4.63
C ILE A 19 7.90 33.29 -5.69
N PHE A 20 7.59 33.81 -6.88
CA PHE A 20 7.07 32.98 -7.99
C PHE A 20 8.09 31.96 -8.50
N SER A 21 9.39 32.30 -8.52
CA SER A 21 10.43 31.34 -8.88
C SER A 21 10.66 30.28 -7.80
N PHE A 22 10.52 30.60 -6.51
CA PHE A 22 10.49 29.60 -5.44
C PHE A 22 9.25 28.69 -5.50
N LEU A 23 8.08 29.21 -5.89
CA LEU A 23 6.87 28.42 -6.12
C LEU A 23 6.95 27.51 -7.36
N LEU A 24 7.79 27.83 -8.34
CA LEU A 24 8.02 26.98 -9.52
C LEU A 24 9.00 25.84 -9.23
N VAL A 25 9.97 26.04 -8.33
CA VAL A 25 10.90 24.96 -7.89
C VAL A 25 10.19 23.94 -6.98
N SER A 26 9.11 24.32 -6.27
CA SER A 26 8.27 23.36 -5.53
C SER A 26 7.31 22.54 -6.41
N SER A 27 7.28 22.80 -7.73
CA SER A 27 6.53 21.99 -8.71
C SER A 27 7.38 20.87 -9.33
N CYS A 28 8.59 20.63 -8.81
CA CYS A 28 9.20 19.30 -8.90
C CYS A 28 8.39 18.36 -8.00
N SER A 29 7.29 17.82 -8.56
CA SER A 29 6.45 16.83 -7.91
C SER A 29 7.36 15.73 -7.35
N PRO A 30 7.55 15.61 -6.03
CA PRO A 30 8.32 14.51 -5.50
C PRO A 30 7.59 13.26 -5.96
N HIS A 31 8.30 12.32 -6.58
CA HIS A 31 7.79 10.97 -6.74
C HIS A 31 7.23 10.56 -5.38
N LYS A 32 5.89 10.52 -5.24
CA LYS A 32 5.22 10.42 -3.94
C LYS A 32 5.61 9.10 -3.29
N SER A 33 6.66 9.08 -2.48
CA SER A 33 7.08 7.87 -1.76
C SER A 33 5.94 7.42 -0.87
N TYR A 34 5.59 6.14 -0.95
CA TYR A 34 4.55 5.57 -0.11
C TYR A 34 5.22 5.11 1.20
N LEU A 35 5.14 5.94 2.24
CA LEU A 35 5.65 5.60 3.56
C LEU A 35 4.59 4.80 4.30
N LEU A 36 4.94 3.58 4.69
CA LEU A 36 4.05 2.70 5.47
C LEU A 36 4.58 2.55 6.89
N GLU A 37 3.64 2.49 7.84
CA GLU A 37 3.93 2.16 9.23
C GLU A 37 4.04 0.64 9.43
N TYR A 38 4.99 0.23 10.28
CA TYR A 38 5.18 -1.14 10.70
C TYR A 38 4.18 -1.51 11.79
N PHE A 39 3.51 -2.63 11.57
CA PHE A 39 2.62 -3.28 12.51
C PHE A 39 3.25 -4.57 13.03
N GLU A 40 3.43 -4.63 14.34
CA GLU A 40 3.80 -5.85 15.04
C GLU A 40 2.59 -6.79 15.12
N VAL A 41 2.79 -8.07 14.83
CA VAL A 41 1.75 -9.11 14.98
C VAL A 41 1.76 -9.60 16.42
N THR A 42 0.70 -9.28 17.17
CA THR A 42 0.57 -9.61 18.59
C THR A 42 -0.25 -10.88 18.84
N SER A 43 -1.12 -11.26 17.91
CA SER A 43 -1.91 -12.49 18.02
C SER A 43 -1.09 -13.73 17.65
N THR A 44 -1.02 -14.68 18.58
CA THR A 44 -0.42 -16.00 18.35
C THR A 44 -1.13 -16.78 17.24
N GLN A 45 -2.45 -16.60 17.09
CA GLN A 45 -3.22 -17.23 16.02
C GLN A 45 -2.85 -16.65 14.66
N LEU A 46 -2.75 -15.32 14.55
CA LEU A 46 -2.35 -14.65 13.30
C LEU A 46 -0.89 -14.99 12.94
N ASP A 47 0.00 -15.02 13.94
CA ASP A 47 1.40 -15.42 13.73
C ASP A 47 1.50 -16.86 13.20
N SER A 48 0.71 -17.77 13.77
CA SER A 48 0.62 -19.16 13.31
C SER A 48 0.13 -19.25 11.87
N CYS A 49 -0.87 -18.45 11.49
CA CYS A 49 -1.36 -18.37 10.11
C CYS A 49 -0.27 -17.86 9.15
N LEU A 50 0.42 -16.77 9.52
CA LEU A 50 1.54 -16.23 8.75
C LEU A 50 2.64 -17.28 8.54
N ASN A 51 3.03 -18.00 9.59
CA ASN A 51 4.00 -19.07 9.53
C ASN A 51 3.57 -20.19 8.58
N LEU A 52 2.32 -20.67 8.71
CA LEU A 52 1.77 -21.71 7.86
C LEU A 52 1.76 -21.28 6.39
N VAL A 53 1.29 -20.06 6.14
CA VAL A 53 1.18 -19.47 4.80
C VAL A 53 2.54 -19.38 4.11
N LEU A 54 3.54 -18.86 4.81
CA LEU A 54 4.90 -18.72 4.29
C LEU A 54 5.58 -20.07 4.08
N LYS A 55 5.44 -21.00 5.03
CA LYS A 55 6.15 -22.30 5.00
C LYS A 55 5.49 -23.35 4.13
N LYS A 56 4.21 -23.21 3.79
CA LYS A 56 3.46 -24.22 3.04
C LYS A 56 2.98 -23.75 1.68
N TYR A 57 2.51 -22.51 1.56
CA TYR A 57 1.79 -22.05 0.37
C TYR A 57 2.62 -21.12 -0.51
N PHE A 58 3.41 -20.22 0.09
CA PHE A 58 4.23 -19.25 -0.65
C PHE A 58 5.74 -19.53 -0.55
N VAL A 59 6.11 -20.82 -0.42
CA VAL A 59 7.50 -21.28 -0.26
C VAL A 59 8.39 -20.89 -1.44
N LYS A 60 7.83 -20.96 -2.65
CA LYS A 60 8.55 -20.70 -3.91
C LYS A 60 8.50 -19.24 -4.35
N ASP A 61 7.84 -18.39 -3.58
CA ASP A 61 7.76 -16.99 -3.96
C ASP A 61 9.09 -16.30 -3.68
N THR A 62 9.64 -15.69 -4.72
CA THR A 62 10.88 -14.93 -4.66
C THR A 62 10.64 -13.55 -4.05
N GLU A 63 11.71 -12.84 -3.71
CA GLU A 63 11.68 -11.44 -3.22
C GLU A 63 11.03 -10.44 -4.21
N GLN A 64 10.87 -10.84 -5.47
CA GLN A 64 10.21 -10.06 -6.50
C GLN A 64 8.69 -10.01 -6.29
N LYS A 65 8.12 -11.01 -5.61
CA LYS A 65 6.71 -11.04 -5.24
C LYS A 65 6.48 -10.45 -3.86
N ILE A 66 5.49 -9.57 -3.79
CA ILE A 66 5.01 -8.97 -2.55
C ILE A 66 3.89 -9.83 -1.99
N LEU A 67 4.02 -10.17 -0.70
CA LEU A 67 2.92 -10.77 0.04
C LEU A 67 1.97 -9.71 0.53
N VAL A 68 0.71 -10.10 0.55
CA VAL A 68 -0.38 -9.27 1.00
C VAL A 68 -1.16 -10.05 2.05
N LEU A 69 -1.47 -9.35 3.14
CA LEU A 69 -2.43 -9.77 4.14
C LEU A 69 -3.61 -8.81 4.09
N ASP A 70 -4.75 -9.30 3.63
CA ASP A 70 -5.97 -8.51 3.45
C ASP A 70 -7.01 -8.88 4.52
N PHE A 71 -7.41 -7.89 5.33
CA PHE A 71 -8.56 -7.99 6.23
C PHE A 71 -9.82 -7.66 5.44
N VAL A 72 -10.49 -8.69 4.95
CA VAL A 72 -11.68 -8.58 4.12
C VAL A 72 -12.92 -8.68 4.99
N HIS A 73 -13.65 -7.58 5.12
CA HIS A 73 -15.02 -7.60 5.63
C HIS A 73 -15.95 -8.08 4.52
N SER A 74 -16.57 -9.24 4.74
CA SER A 74 -17.59 -9.82 3.86
C SER A 74 -18.64 -10.48 4.74
N TYR A 75 -19.91 -10.08 4.61
CA TYR A 75 -21.00 -10.63 5.41
C TYR A 75 -20.97 -12.18 5.39
N PRO A 76 -21.04 -12.87 6.55
CA PRO A 76 -21.38 -12.35 7.89
C PRO A 76 -20.17 -11.99 8.79
N GLY A 77 -18.94 -11.88 8.28
CA GLY A 77 -17.78 -11.67 9.15
C GLY A 77 -16.52 -11.15 8.46
N ILE A 78 -15.37 -11.53 9.00
CA ILE A 78 -14.07 -11.12 8.47
C ILE A 78 -13.29 -12.32 7.98
N ARG A 79 -12.67 -12.14 6.84
CA ARG A 79 -11.73 -13.08 6.25
C ARG A 79 -10.35 -12.46 6.26
N ILE A 80 -9.37 -13.30 6.57
CA ILE A 80 -7.96 -12.98 6.55
C ILE A 80 -7.42 -13.66 5.30
N VAL A 81 -7.13 -12.88 4.26
CA VAL A 81 -6.76 -13.41 2.95
C VAL A 81 -5.29 -13.13 2.71
N PHE A 82 -4.54 -14.18 2.44
CA PHE A 82 -3.16 -14.11 2.01
C PHE A 82 -3.06 -14.29 0.51
N SER A 83 -2.29 -13.41 -0.12
CA SER A 83 -2.01 -13.49 -1.55
C SER A 83 -0.60 -13.03 -1.85
N SER A 84 -0.11 -13.38 -3.03
CA SER A 84 1.21 -13.01 -3.50
C SER A 84 1.12 -12.44 -4.90
N GLN A 85 1.77 -11.30 -5.13
CA GLN A 85 1.66 -10.54 -6.37
C GLN A 85 2.99 -9.94 -6.78
N ASP A 86 3.18 -9.76 -8.09
CA ASP A 86 4.26 -8.92 -8.58
C ASP A 86 4.05 -7.46 -8.14
N ARG A 87 5.14 -6.75 -7.81
CA ARG A 87 5.10 -5.35 -7.32
C ARG A 87 4.21 -4.44 -8.19
N CYS A 88 4.36 -4.55 -9.51
CA CYS A 88 3.61 -3.74 -10.47
C CYS A 88 2.10 -4.06 -10.50
N ARG A 89 1.72 -5.30 -10.15
CA ARG A 89 0.32 -5.78 -10.19
C ARG A 89 -0.45 -5.47 -8.91
N LEU A 90 0.24 -5.42 -7.76
CA LEU A 90 -0.38 -5.12 -6.46
C LEU A 90 -1.20 -3.82 -6.49
N ARG A 91 -0.61 -2.74 -7.04
CA ARG A 91 -1.25 -1.43 -7.10
C ARG A 91 -2.53 -1.47 -7.94
N ASN A 92 -2.41 -1.95 -9.18
CA ASN A 92 -3.53 -2.01 -10.13
C ASN A 92 -4.66 -2.88 -9.56
N LYS A 93 -4.35 -4.12 -9.16
CA LYS A 93 -5.36 -5.09 -8.71
C LYS A 93 -6.05 -4.67 -7.41
N TYR A 94 -5.29 -4.31 -6.38
CA TYR A 94 -5.88 -4.17 -5.04
C TYR A 94 -6.37 -2.76 -4.74
N ILE A 95 -5.56 -1.75 -5.06
CA ILE A 95 -5.84 -0.36 -4.67
C ILE A 95 -6.85 0.26 -5.63
N GLU A 96 -6.63 0.09 -6.94
CA GLU A 96 -7.42 0.78 -7.97
C GLU A 96 -8.69 0.00 -8.33
N TYR A 97 -8.60 -1.31 -8.61
CA TYR A 97 -9.77 -2.09 -9.05
C TYR A 97 -10.66 -2.61 -7.93
N THR A 98 -10.11 -3.01 -6.79
CA THR A 98 -10.90 -3.64 -5.70
C THR A 98 -11.20 -2.71 -4.51
N ASN A 99 -10.90 -1.42 -4.64
CA ASN A 99 -11.13 -0.39 -3.61
C ASN A 99 -10.57 -0.79 -2.22
N LYS A 100 -9.37 -1.37 -2.19
CA LYS A 100 -8.67 -1.73 -0.96
C LYS A 100 -7.80 -0.58 -0.49
N ARG A 101 -7.76 -0.39 0.82
CA ARG A 101 -6.90 0.59 1.50
C ARG A 101 -5.65 -0.12 2.02
N ILE A 102 -4.49 0.49 1.81
CA ILE A 102 -3.26 0.06 2.49
C ILE A 102 -3.27 0.63 3.91
N ILE A 103 -3.07 -0.22 4.90
CA ILE A 103 -3.07 0.19 6.31
C ILE A 103 -1.65 0.23 6.90
N GLY A 104 -0.71 -0.51 6.31
CA GLY A 104 0.67 -0.58 6.79
C GLY A 104 1.39 -1.80 6.23
N TYR A 105 2.43 -2.23 6.91
CA TYR A 105 3.15 -3.46 6.59
C TYR A 105 3.55 -4.21 7.86
N THR A 106 3.79 -5.51 7.72
CA THR A 106 4.46 -6.33 8.75
C THR A 106 5.63 -7.08 8.14
N ILE A 107 6.46 -7.70 8.96
CA ILE A 107 7.63 -8.47 8.54
C ILE A 107 7.54 -9.85 9.16
N LYS A 108 7.70 -10.89 8.34
CA LYS A 108 7.85 -12.27 8.83
C LYS A 108 8.86 -13.02 7.97
N HIS A 109 9.78 -13.73 8.62
CA HIS A 109 10.89 -14.43 7.95
C HIS A 109 11.64 -13.53 6.95
N ASN A 110 11.99 -12.31 7.36
CA ASN A 110 12.66 -11.28 6.54
C ASN A 110 11.90 -10.85 5.28
N ARG A 111 10.60 -11.13 5.19
CA ARG A 111 9.76 -10.73 4.07
C ARG A 111 8.77 -9.66 4.49
N ASP A 112 8.73 -8.57 3.73
CA ASP A 112 7.71 -7.53 3.87
C ASP A 112 6.35 -8.07 3.42
N ILE A 113 5.33 -7.80 4.22
CA ILE A 113 3.94 -8.19 3.97
C ILE A 113 3.09 -6.93 4.05
N ILE A 114 2.48 -6.54 2.94
CA ILE A 114 1.62 -5.37 2.86
C ILE A 114 0.26 -5.70 3.48
N LEU A 115 -0.20 -4.84 4.38
CA LEU A 115 -1.50 -4.98 5.02
C LEU A 115 -2.55 -4.17 4.25
N LEU A 116 -3.64 -4.83 3.87
CA LEU A 116 -4.77 -4.24 3.16
C LEU A 116 -6.08 -4.45 3.91
N THR A 117 -7.08 -3.64 3.57
CA THR A 117 -8.46 -3.87 4.00
C THR A 117 -9.48 -3.23 3.06
N ASN A 118 -10.70 -3.76 3.00
CA ASN A 118 -11.88 -3.06 2.46
C ASN A 118 -12.75 -2.42 3.56
N ILE A 119 -12.39 -2.54 4.83
CA ILE A 119 -13.08 -1.87 5.92
C ILE A 119 -12.93 -0.36 5.73
N ASP A 120 -14.04 0.36 5.81
CA ASP A 120 -14.18 1.79 5.54
C ASP A 120 -14.18 2.67 6.79
N SER A 121 -14.39 2.06 7.97
CA SER A 121 -14.28 2.74 9.27
C SER A 121 -12.96 2.37 9.96
N ILE A 122 -12.21 3.40 10.37
CA ILE A 122 -10.97 3.23 11.14
C ILE A 122 -11.24 2.60 12.51
N ASP A 123 -12.36 2.92 13.15
CA ASP A 123 -12.73 2.38 14.46
C ASP A 123 -13.08 0.90 14.33
N ARG A 124 -13.85 0.51 13.30
CA ARG A 124 -14.10 -0.91 13.02
C ARG A 124 -12.81 -1.66 12.73
N LEU A 125 -11.91 -1.07 11.92
CA LEU A 125 -10.61 -1.68 11.67
C LEU A 125 -9.85 -1.90 12.97
N LYS A 126 -9.80 -0.88 13.85
CA LYS A 126 -9.17 -0.99 15.18
C LYS A 126 -9.81 -2.09 16.03
N ASP A 127 -11.12 -2.13 16.17
CA ASP A 127 -11.82 -3.15 16.98
C ASP A 127 -11.47 -4.57 16.53
N ILE A 128 -11.32 -4.76 15.22
CA ILE A 128 -10.98 -6.05 14.63
C ILE A 128 -9.48 -6.34 14.80
N SER A 129 -8.65 -5.34 14.54
CA SER A 129 -7.21 -5.53 14.39
C SER A 129 -6.43 -5.37 15.70
N GLU A 130 -6.96 -4.70 16.72
CA GLU A 130 -6.25 -4.33 17.96
C GLU A 130 -5.69 -5.55 18.70
N LYS A 131 -6.39 -6.69 18.62
CA LYS A 131 -5.98 -7.95 19.25
C LYS A 131 -5.00 -8.74 18.39
N MET A 132 -4.77 -8.31 17.15
CA MET A 132 -4.01 -9.03 16.14
C MET A 132 -2.72 -8.32 15.74
N ILE A 133 -2.78 -7.01 15.58
CA ILE A 133 -1.68 -6.17 15.12
C ILE A 133 -1.64 -4.85 15.89
N LYS A 134 -0.44 -4.33 16.12
CA LYS A 134 -0.22 -3.07 16.82
C LYS A 134 0.75 -2.17 16.05
N PRO A 135 0.41 -0.88 15.85
CA PRO A 135 1.33 0.08 15.27
C PRO A 135 2.56 0.28 16.17
N THR A 136 3.71 0.51 15.57
CA THR A 136 4.99 0.67 16.29
C THR A 136 5.61 2.05 16.14
N GLY A 137 5.07 2.92 15.28
CA GLY A 137 5.67 4.19 14.89
C GLY A 137 6.86 4.08 13.93
N SER A 138 7.36 2.87 13.66
CA SER A 138 8.44 2.66 12.69
C SER A 138 7.91 2.75 11.27
N ILE A 139 8.59 3.49 10.40
CA ILE A 139 8.16 3.70 9.01
C ILE A 139 9.18 3.17 8.01
N LYS A 140 8.70 2.70 6.85
CA LYS A 140 9.52 2.25 5.72
C LYS A 140 8.97 2.74 4.39
N ASN A 141 9.85 3.01 3.44
CA ASN A 141 9.50 3.48 2.11
C ASN A 141 9.18 2.31 1.17
N PHE A 142 8.00 2.34 0.59
CA PHE A 142 7.51 1.42 -0.45
C PHE A 142 7.27 2.19 -1.75
N SER A 143 8.34 2.72 -2.34
CA SER A 143 8.30 3.56 -3.55
C SER A 143 7.70 2.89 -4.77
N PHE A 144 7.65 1.56 -4.82
CA PHE A 144 6.96 0.83 -5.90
C PHE A 144 5.44 0.96 -5.86
N LEU A 145 4.87 1.39 -4.72
CA LEU A 145 3.45 1.74 -4.61
C LEU A 145 3.15 3.14 -5.17
N SER A 146 4.19 3.97 -5.35
CA SER A 146 4.11 5.28 -5.99
C SER A 146 3.78 5.14 -7.48
N ARG A 147 3.04 6.09 -8.05
CA ARG A 147 2.74 6.12 -9.50
C ARG A 147 4.04 6.29 -10.31
N PRO A 148 4.40 5.36 -11.22
CA PRO A 148 5.15 5.75 -12.41
C PRO A 148 4.21 6.61 -13.27
N LYS A 149 4.72 7.67 -13.91
CA LYS A 149 3.92 8.48 -14.85
C LYS A 149 3.50 7.68 -16.10
N GLU A 150 4.11 6.53 -16.34
CA GLU A 150 4.10 5.80 -17.62
C GLU A 150 3.42 4.42 -17.53
N ILE A 151 2.35 4.27 -16.75
CA ILE A 151 1.68 2.96 -16.58
C ILE A 151 0.86 2.58 -17.83
N TYR A 152 0.50 3.57 -18.65
CA TYR A 152 -0.38 3.39 -19.80
C TYR A 152 0.34 3.12 -21.12
N TYR A 153 1.65 3.38 -21.18
CA TYR A 153 2.40 3.33 -22.42
C TYR A 153 3.42 2.19 -22.36
N ASP A 154 3.27 1.23 -23.27
CA ASP A 154 4.27 0.20 -23.50
C ASP A 154 5.25 0.70 -24.57
N ASN A 155 6.51 0.88 -24.19
CA ASN A 155 7.56 1.33 -25.11
C ASN A 155 7.93 0.24 -26.14
N GLU A 156 7.65 -1.04 -25.87
CA GLU A 156 7.94 -2.14 -26.78
C GLU A 156 6.86 -2.29 -27.86
N THR A 157 5.59 -2.05 -27.51
CA THR A 157 4.46 -2.18 -28.45
C THR A 157 3.91 -0.84 -28.95
N SER A 158 4.48 0.30 -28.52
CA SER A 158 4.03 1.66 -28.86
C SER A 158 2.52 1.89 -28.67
N GLY A 159 1.92 1.23 -27.68
CA GLY A 159 0.47 1.15 -27.52
C GLY A 159 0.03 1.17 -26.05
N TRP A 160 -1.30 1.18 -25.83
CA TRP A 160 -1.87 0.99 -24.51
C TRP A 160 -1.51 -0.40 -24.00
N LYS A 161 -0.97 -0.51 -22.77
CA LYS A 161 -0.71 -1.82 -22.17
C LYS A 161 -2.00 -2.65 -22.18
N ASN A 162 -2.01 -3.75 -22.93
CA ASN A 162 -3.04 -4.77 -22.79
C ASN A 162 -2.98 -5.27 -21.34
N PHE A 163 -4.09 -5.15 -20.62
CA PHE A 163 -4.21 -5.79 -19.32
C PHE A 163 -4.17 -7.30 -19.59
N GLU A 164 -3.03 -7.94 -19.30
CA GLU A 164 -2.94 -9.40 -19.35
C GLU A 164 -4.09 -10.00 -18.53
N SER A 165 -4.69 -11.08 -19.05
CA SER A 165 -5.68 -11.86 -18.32
C SER A 165 -5.14 -12.16 -16.93
N ILE A 166 -5.81 -11.63 -15.91
CA ILE A 166 -5.37 -11.71 -14.51
C ILE A 166 -5.49 -13.18 -14.09
N TYR A 167 -4.40 -13.94 -14.20
CA TYR A 167 -4.30 -15.22 -13.52
C TYR A 167 -4.42 -14.94 -12.02
N GLU A 168 -5.47 -15.44 -11.37
CA GLU A 168 -5.62 -15.29 -9.92
C GLU A 168 -4.52 -16.11 -9.25
N PRO A 169 -3.53 -15.48 -8.58
CA PRO A 169 -2.56 -16.26 -7.84
C PRO A 169 -3.26 -16.84 -6.61
N LEU A 170 -2.82 -18.04 -6.23
CA LEU A 170 -3.27 -18.79 -5.06
C LEU A 170 -3.67 -17.86 -3.89
N LEU A 171 -4.95 -17.91 -3.53
CA LEU A 171 -5.52 -17.19 -2.39
C LEU A 171 -5.67 -18.17 -1.22
N ILE A 172 -4.99 -17.88 -0.11
CA ILE A 172 -5.16 -18.64 1.13
C ILE A 172 -6.03 -17.83 2.07
N GLU A 173 -7.25 -18.29 2.31
CA GLU A 173 -8.25 -17.61 3.12
C GLU A 173 -8.36 -18.27 4.50
N PHE A 174 -8.52 -17.45 5.53
CA PHE A 174 -8.94 -17.88 6.86
C PHE A 174 -10.17 -17.07 7.26
N GLN A 175 -11.03 -17.65 8.09
CA GLN A 175 -12.22 -17.00 8.61
C GLN A 175 -11.99 -16.60 10.07
N LEU A 176 -12.20 -15.32 10.38
CA LEU A 176 -12.25 -14.83 11.76
C LEU A 176 -13.69 -14.91 12.25
N LYS A 177 -13.94 -15.76 13.25
CA LYS A 177 -15.25 -15.94 13.89
C LYS A 177 -15.06 -16.06 15.40
N ASP A 178 -15.81 -15.27 16.17
CA ASP A 178 -15.79 -15.31 17.64
C ASP A 178 -14.38 -15.21 18.25
N GLY A 179 -13.52 -14.36 17.67
CA GLY A 179 -12.12 -14.17 18.11
C GLY A 179 -11.16 -15.31 17.76
N LYS A 180 -11.62 -16.30 16.98
CA LYS A 180 -10.81 -17.44 16.53
C LYS A 180 -10.63 -17.42 15.02
N ILE A 181 -9.46 -17.85 14.56
CA ILE A 181 -9.11 -17.96 13.14
C ILE A 181 -9.26 -19.42 12.70
N PHE A 182 -10.11 -19.66 11.69
CA PHE A 182 -10.39 -20.98 11.12
C PHE A 182 -9.88 -21.07 9.68
N GLY A 183 -9.33 -22.23 9.28
CA GLY A 183 -8.76 -22.45 7.94
C GLY A 183 -7.47 -23.25 8.00
N PRO A 184 -6.65 -23.25 6.93
CA PRO A 184 -6.82 -22.48 5.69
C PRO A 184 -7.89 -23.06 4.75
N PHE A 185 -8.60 -22.17 4.07
CA PHE A 185 -9.42 -22.47 2.91
C PHE A 185 -8.66 -22.00 1.66
N ALA A 186 -8.12 -22.95 0.90
CA ALA A 186 -7.42 -22.63 -0.34
C ALA A 186 -8.45 -22.52 -1.47
N ARG A 187 -8.50 -21.38 -2.14
CA ARG A 187 -9.20 -21.25 -3.43
C ARG A 187 -8.18 -21.47 -4.55
N LYS A 188 -8.45 -22.44 -5.41
CA LYS A 188 -7.69 -22.69 -6.66
C LYS A 188 -8.35 -21.95 -7.80
#